data_AF-A0A094QZK2-F1
#
_entry.id   AF-A0A094QZK2-F1
#
_cell.length_a   1.000
_cell.length_b   1.000
_cell.length_c   1.000
_cell.angle_alpha   90.00
_cell.angle_beta   90.00
_cell.angle_gamma   90.00
#
_symmetry.space_group_name_H-M   'P 1'
#
loop_
_entity.id
_entity.type
_entity.pdbx_description
1 polymer ?
#
loop_
_entity_poly.entity_id
_entity_poly.type
_entity_poly.pdbx_seq_one_letter_code
_entity_poly.pdbx_strand_id
1 'polypeptide(L)'
;MESLALLVSIILAIVMLSGPIGIILTINPIWEATLKVPAIWYARRALITLLAIVGTVMGFLVLFSGIRFIASLMIISGVILNVIAIKLEYQIGKFNRRETPGTPGASEL
;
A
#
# COMPACT_ATOMS: atom_id res chain seq x y z
N MET A 1 -0.77 -27.18 16.77
CA MET A 1 -0.19 -25.85 17.11
C MET A 1 0.46 -25.16 15.91
N GLU A 2 0.97 -25.89 14.91
CA GLU A 2 1.60 -25.29 13.71
C GLU A 2 0.65 -24.47 12.83
N SER A 3 -0.59 -24.93 12.62
CA SER A 3 -1.57 -24.23 11.76
C SER A 3 -1.91 -22.82 12.27
N LEU A 4 -2.00 -22.62 13.59
CA LEU A 4 -2.28 -21.31 14.18
C LEU A 4 -1.09 -20.35 14.05
N ALA A 5 0.13 -20.85 14.31
CA ALA A 5 1.35 -20.05 14.17
C ALA A 5 1.59 -19.62 12.72
N LEU A 6 1.26 -20.50 11.76
CA LEU A 6 1.34 -20.22 10.33
C LEU A 6 0.30 -19.18 9.89
N LEU A 7 -0.91 -19.21 10.42
CA LEU A 7 -1.92 -18.19 10.18
C LEU A 7 -1.45 -16.81 10.68
N VAL A 8 -0.93 -16.76 11.92
CA VAL A 8 -0.43 -15.52 12.54
C VAL A 8 0.77 -14.96 11.78
N SER A 9 1.68 -15.82 11.30
CA SER A 9 2.84 -15.38 10.53
C SER A 9 2.45 -14.82 9.16
N ILE A 10 1.45 -15.40 8.49
CA ILE A 10 0.90 -14.86 7.24
C ILE A 10 0.28 -13.49 7.47
N ILE A 11 -0.50 -13.31 8.54
CA ILE A 11 -1.11 -12.01 8.87
C ILE A 11 -0.03 -10.96 9.13
N LEU A 12 1.00 -11.31 9.92
CA LEU A 12 2.15 -10.43 10.17
C LEU A 12 2.89 -10.09 8.87
N ALA A 13 3.11 -11.06 7.99
CA ALA A 13 3.73 -10.84 6.69
C ALA A 13 2.90 -9.85 5.86
N ILE A 14 1.58 -10.03 5.79
CA ILE A 14 0.69 -9.11 5.05
C ILE A 14 0.78 -7.70 5.62
N VAL A 15 0.72 -7.53 6.94
CA VAL A 15 0.80 -6.21 7.61
C VAL A 15 2.16 -5.53 7.37
N MET A 16 3.25 -6.29 7.42
CA MET A 16 4.62 -5.77 7.28
C MET A 16 5.00 -5.49 5.83
N LEU A 17 4.56 -6.32 4.87
CA LEU A 17 4.94 -6.22 3.46
C LEU A 17 4.03 -5.29 2.65
N SER A 18 2.75 -5.13 3.04
CA SER A 18 1.80 -4.26 2.32
C SER A 18 2.32 -2.83 2.16
N GLY A 19 2.90 -2.25 3.22
CA GLY A 19 3.42 -0.88 3.21
C GLY A 19 4.62 -0.72 2.26
N PRO A 20 5.73 -1.44 2.48
CA PRO A 20 6.88 -1.44 1.59
C PRO A 20 6.54 -1.76 0.13
N ILE A 21 5.68 -2.75 -0.12
CA ILE A 21 5.23 -3.08 -1.48
C ILE A 21 4.47 -1.90 -2.09
N GLY A 22 3.56 -1.27 -1.34
CA GLY A 22 2.83 -0.09 -1.82
C GLY A 22 3.77 1.07 -2.18
N ILE A 23 4.80 1.31 -1.36
CA ILE A 23 5.82 2.33 -1.62
C ILE A 23 6.64 1.99 -2.86
N ILE A 24 7.09 0.73 -3.01
CA ILE A 24 7.82 0.27 -4.19
C ILE A 24 6.97 0.45 -5.44
N LEU A 25 5.69 0.10 -5.41
CA LEU A 25 4.79 0.30 -6.55
C LEU A 25 4.57 1.78 -6.89
N THR A 26 4.91 2.70 -5.99
CA THR A 26 4.74 4.15 -6.18
C THR A 26 6.01 4.84 -6.73
N ILE A 27 7.14 4.15 -6.85
CA ILE A 27 8.40 4.74 -7.34
C ILE A 27 8.30 5.16 -8.82
N ASN A 28 9.03 6.22 -9.20
CA ASN A 28 9.05 6.81 -10.55
C ASN A 28 9.10 5.79 -11.72
N PRO A 29 10.01 4.80 -11.76
CA PRO A 29 10.08 3.89 -12.91
C PRO A 29 8.82 3.03 -13.07
N ILE A 30 8.20 2.62 -11.96
CA ILE A 30 6.94 1.85 -12.00
C ILE A 30 5.77 2.77 -12.32
N TRP A 31 5.78 4.00 -11.81
CA TRP A 31 4.78 5.02 -12.11
C TRP A 31 4.74 5.36 -13.61
N GLU A 32 5.88 5.66 -14.23
CA GLU A 32 5.99 5.98 -15.66
C GLU A 32 5.61 4.79 -16.55
N ALA A 33 6.01 3.58 -16.17
CA ALA A 33 5.65 2.37 -16.90
C ALA A 33 4.13 2.13 -16.92
N THR A 34 3.46 2.45 -15.82
CA THR A 34 2.01 2.25 -15.66
C THR A 34 1.17 3.41 -16.20
N LEU A 35 1.73 4.61 -16.36
CA LEU A 35 1.06 5.75 -17.03
C LEU A 35 0.78 5.50 -18.51
N LYS A 36 1.61 4.69 -19.19
CA LYS A 36 1.45 4.36 -20.61
C LYS A 36 0.11 3.71 -20.96
N VAL A 37 -0.52 3.04 -19.98
CA VAL A 37 -1.80 2.36 -20.17
C VAL A 37 -2.73 2.75 -19.02
N PRO A 38 -3.83 3.47 -19.29
CA PRO A 38 -4.72 3.99 -18.25
C PRO A 38 -5.30 2.88 -17.36
N ALA A 39 -5.63 1.72 -17.93
CA ALA A 39 -6.12 0.57 -17.19
C ALA A 39 -5.10 0.04 -16.16
N ILE A 40 -3.81 0.01 -16.52
CA ILE A 40 -2.73 -0.47 -15.63
C ILE A 40 -2.50 0.54 -14.49
N TRP A 41 -2.60 1.84 -14.78
CA TRP A 41 -2.52 2.88 -13.76
C TRP A 41 -3.63 2.75 -12.70
N TYR A 42 -4.88 2.56 -13.13
CA TYR A 42 -6.00 2.32 -12.21
C TYR A 42 -5.83 1.02 -11.42
N ALA A 43 -5.36 -0.06 -12.08
CA ALA A 43 -5.11 -1.34 -11.41
C ALA A 43 -4.02 -1.22 -10.34
N ARG A 44 -2.90 -0.52 -10.63
CA ARG A 44 -1.82 -0.25 -9.66
C ARG A 44 -2.35 0.50 -8.44
N ARG A 45 -3.08 1.59 -8.67
CA ARG A 45 -3.67 2.41 -7.60
C ARG A 45 -4.66 1.61 -6.75
N ALA A 46 -5.54 0.82 -7.38
CA ALA A 46 -6.47 -0.05 -6.69
C ALA A 46 -5.73 -1.08 -5.82
N LEU A 47 -4.67 -1.70 -6.36
CA LEU A 47 -3.86 -2.69 -5.67
C LEU A 47 -3.12 -2.10 -4.45
N ILE A 48 -2.49 -0.93 -4.58
CA ILE A 48 -1.83 -0.22 -3.46
C ILE A 48 -2.85 0.12 -2.37
N THR A 49 -4.01 0.66 -2.75
CA THR A 49 -5.07 1.05 -1.82
C THR A 49 -5.61 -0.17 -1.08
N LEU A 50 -5.86 -1.26 -1.80
CA LEU A 50 -6.39 -2.50 -1.22
C LEU A 50 -5.38 -3.16 -0.28
N LEU A 51 -4.11 -3.25 -0.66
CA LEU A 51 -3.02 -3.73 0.19
C LEU A 51 -2.90 -2.91 1.48
N ALA A 52 -2.92 -1.59 1.37
CA ALA A 52 -2.78 -0.71 2.52
C ALA A 52 -4.00 -0.74 3.46
N ILE A 53 -5.22 -0.83 2.93
CA ILE A 53 -6.44 -1.02 3.74
C ILE A 53 -6.37 -2.36 4.47
N VAL A 54 -6.10 -3.46 3.76
CA VAL A 54 -6.04 -4.80 4.35
C VAL A 54 -4.94 -4.87 5.42
N GLY A 55 -3.75 -4.37 5.12
CA GLY A 55 -2.63 -4.33 6.07
C GLY A 55 -2.93 -3.48 7.29
N THR A 56 -3.64 -2.35 7.12
CA THR A 56 -4.05 -1.50 8.24
C THR A 56 -5.11 -2.17 9.11
N VAL A 57 -6.17 -2.72 8.52
CA VAL A 57 -7.27 -3.38 9.25
C VAL A 57 -6.76 -4.60 10.01
N MET A 58 -5.96 -5.45 9.35
CA MET A 58 -5.35 -6.61 9.99
C MET A 58 -4.38 -6.19 11.11
N GLY A 59 -3.59 -5.12 10.89
CA GLY A 59 -2.71 -4.57 11.92
C GLY A 59 -3.49 -4.14 13.17
N PHE A 60 -4.59 -3.42 13.00
CA PHE A 60 -5.45 -3.02 14.12
C PHE A 60 -6.06 -4.22 14.85
N LEU A 61 -6.60 -5.21 14.12
CA LEU A 61 -7.18 -6.41 14.73
C LEU A 61 -6.16 -7.16 15.60
N VAL A 62 -4.92 -7.28 15.13
CA VAL A 62 -3.85 -7.93 15.89
C VAL A 62 -3.40 -7.07 17.08
N LEU A 63 -3.39 -5.74 16.98
CA LEU A 63 -3.08 -4.85 18.12
C LEU A 63 -4.08 -5.02 19.28
N PHE A 64 -5.37 -5.21 18.98
CA PHE A 64 -6.40 -5.43 19.99
C PHE A 64 -6.40 -6.86 20.57
N SER A 65 -5.66 -7.80 19.99
CA SER A 65 -5.66 -9.20 20.43
C SER A 65 -4.74 -9.50 21.63
N GLY A 66 -4.15 -8.48 22.28
CA GLY A 66 -3.34 -8.65 23.49
C GLY A 66 -1.96 -9.28 23.24
N ILE A 67 -1.30 -8.91 22.14
CA ILE A 67 0.05 -9.37 21.78
C ILE A 67 1.18 -8.74 22.62
N ARG A 68 2.33 -9.43 22.65
CA ARG A 68 3.57 -8.95 23.29
C ARG A 68 3.97 -7.56 22.76
N PHE A 69 4.50 -6.71 23.65
CA PHE A 69 4.89 -5.32 23.36
C PHE A 69 5.76 -5.17 22.09
N ILE A 70 6.75 -6.04 21.89
CA ILE A 70 7.64 -6.02 20.72
C ILE A 70 6.87 -6.26 19.41
N ALA A 71 5.93 -7.22 19.40
CA ALA A 71 5.10 -7.48 18.23
C ALA A 71 4.16 -6.30 17.93
N SER A 72 3.68 -5.61 18.98
CA SER A 72 2.87 -4.41 18.84
C SER A 72 3.64 -3.27 18.14
N LEU A 73 4.89 -3.02 18.54
CA LEU A 73 5.75 -2.02 17.86
C LEU A 73 5.97 -2.34 16.38
N MET A 74 6.20 -3.61 16.04
CA MET A 74 6.32 -4.02 14.64
C MET A 74 5.01 -3.75 13.89
N ILE A 75 3.87 -4.13 14.43
CA ILE A 75 2.59 -3.91 13.74
C ILE A 75 2.29 -2.42 13.57
N ILE A 76 2.57 -1.59 14.60
CA ILE A 76 2.42 -0.14 14.51
C ILE A 76 3.29 0.42 13.38
N SER A 77 4.54 -0.03 13.23
CA SER A 77 5.41 0.43 12.13
C SER A 77 4.88 -0.01 10.76
N GLY A 78 4.36 -1.23 10.64
CA GLY A 78 3.70 -1.71 9.42
C GLY A 78 2.46 -0.89 9.05
N VAL A 79 1.62 -0.56 10.03
CA VAL A 79 0.45 0.32 9.84
C VAL A 79 0.86 1.72 9.40
N ILE A 80 1.90 2.30 10.02
CA ILE A 80 2.43 3.61 9.63
C ILE A 80 2.93 3.58 8.18
N LEU A 81 3.68 2.54 7.78
CA LEU A 81 4.15 2.38 6.40
C LEU A 81 3.00 2.24 5.40
N ASN A 82 1.92 1.54 5.77
CA ASN A 82 0.70 1.45 4.95
C ASN A 82 0.04 2.81 4.74
N VAL A 83 -0.09 3.61 5.80
CA VAL A 83 -0.63 4.97 5.70
C VAL A 83 0.26 5.88 4.84
N ILE A 84 1.59 5.75 4.99
CA ILE A 84 2.56 6.48 4.17
C ILE A 84 2.44 6.07 2.69
N ALA A 85 2.30 4.78 2.39
CA ALA A 85 2.14 4.29 1.02
C ALA A 85 0.92 4.92 0.33
N ILE A 86 -0.24 4.96 1.00
CA ILE A 86 -1.42 5.65 0.49
C ILE A 86 -1.12 7.14 0.29
N LYS A 87 -0.55 7.80 1.29
CA LYS A 87 -0.26 9.24 1.21
C LYS A 87 0.66 9.56 0.04
N LEU A 88 1.69 8.75 -0.20
CA LEU A 88 2.63 8.90 -1.32
C LEU A 88 1.94 8.72 -2.67
N GLU A 89 1.14 7.67 -2.86
CA GLU A 89 0.41 7.41 -4.12
C GLU A 89 -0.54 8.57 -4.48
N TYR A 90 -1.22 9.14 -3.47
CA TYR A 90 -2.12 10.28 -3.69
C TYR A 90 -1.38 11.63 -3.80
N GLN A 91 -0.25 11.81 -3.13
CA GLN A 91 0.58 13.02 -3.24
C GLN A 91 1.29 13.09 -4.60
N ILE A 92 1.93 12.01 -5.04
CA ILE A 92 2.56 11.90 -6.36
C ILE A 92 1.50 12.03 -7.44
N GLY A 93 0.34 11.39 -7.27
CA GLY A 93 -0.80 11.60 -8.16
C GLY A 93 -1.32 13.03 -8.22
N LYS A 94 -1.13 13.85 -7.16
CA LYS A 94 -1.50 15.27 -7.15
C LYS A 94 -0.45 16.15 -7.83
N PHE A 95 0.83 15.88 -7.60
CA PHE A 95 1.94 16.62 -8.23
C PHE A 95 2.03 16.34 -9.73
N ASN A 96 1.81 15.08 -10.13
CA ASN A 96 1.97 14.64 -11.51
C ASN A 96 0.66 14.63 -12.32
N ARG A 97 -0.35 15.42 -11.89
CA ARG A 97 -1.67 15.53 -12.55
C ARG A 97 -1.61 15.92 -14.03
N ARG A 98 -0.50 16.49 -14.51
CA ARG A 98 -0.35 16.89 -15.92
C ARG A 98 -0.24 15.68 -16.86
N GLU A 99 0.16 14.52 -16.36
CA GLU A 99 0.37 13.30 -17.15
C GLU A 99 -0.63 12.18 -16.82
N THR A 100 -1.55 12.41 -15.88
CA THR A 100 -2.51 11.38 -15.47
C THR A 100 -3.65 11.23 -16.48
N PRO A 101 -4.10 10.00 -16.79
CA PRO A 101 -5.25 9.78 -17.66
C PRO A 101 -6.52 10.41 -17.09
N GLY A 102 -7.25 11.19 -17.90
CA GLY A 102 -8.51 11.82 -17.51
C GLY A 102 -8.42 13.24 -16.95
N THR A 103 -7.23 13.85 -16.98
CA THR A 103 -7.05 15.28 -16.62
C THR A 103 -7.27 16.17 -17.86
N PRO A 104 -8.07 17.25 -17.80
CA PRO A 104 -8.21 18.17 -18.93
C PRO A 104 -6.82 18.75 -19.27
N GLY A 105 -6.32 18.44 -20.48
CA GLY A 105 -4.96 18.78 -20.93
C GLY A 105 -4.05 17.59 -21.23
N ALA A 106 -4.43 16.35 -20.87
CA ALA A 106 -3.67 15.14 -21.24
C ALA A 106 -3.95 14.63 -22.67
N SER A 107 -4.71 15.41 -23.47
CA SER A 107 -5.14 15.06 -24.83
C SER A 107 -4.40 15.86 -25.92
N GLU A 108 -3.37 16.63 -25.57
CA GLU A 108 -2.65 17.52 -26.51
C GLU A 108 -1.14 17.22 -26.64
N LEU A 109 -0.68 16.05 -26.20
CA LEU A 109 0.64 15.51 -26.53
C LEU A 109 0.50 14.11 -27.13
#